data_AF-I9PXL3-F1
#
_entry.id   AF-I9PXL3-F1
#
_cell.length_a   1.000
_cell.length_b   1.000
_cell.length_c   1.000
_cell.angle_alpha   90.00
_cell.angle_beta   90.00
_cell.angle_gamma   90.00
#
_symmetry.space_group_name_H-M   'P 1'
#
loop_
_entity.id
_entity.type
_entity.pdbx_description
1 polymer ?
#
loop_
_entity_poly.entity_id
_entity_poly.type
_entity_poly.pdbx_seq_one_letter_code
_entity_poly.pdbx_strand_id
1 'polypeptide(L)'
;MELKINIENCYGIGKIKDISLDFSQAKSCLLYAQNGVFKTSFAKSLTDLINNKMPKDNFYPKRESKIEIEFNSHGISKENVAVFHSYDEEFSSEDSVTTFMAKSDLKQRYDNILSELEKEKKVLLESLKDIASGFDYEKEIKTIKNEKIKIFMKF
;
A
#
# COMPACT_ATOMS: atom_id res chain seq x y z
N MET A 1 -15.10 13.85 -4.26
CA MET A 1 -14.27 12.84 -4.96
C MET A 1 -15.05 11.55 -4.81
N GLU A 2 -15.50 10.93 -5.90
CA GLU A 2 -16.52 9.89 -5.82
C GLU A 2 -16.01 8.55 -6.38
N LEU A 3 -16.24 7.45 -5.66
CA LEU A 3 -16.02 6.09 -6.16
C LEU A 3 -17.36 5.39 -6.35
N LYS A 4 -17.65 4.97 -7.59
CA LYS A 4 -18.85 4.21 -7.95
C LYS A 4 -18.49 2.74 -8.13
N ILE A 5 -19.33 1.85 -7.61
CA ILE A 5 -19.09 0.40 -7.61
C ILE A 5 -20.34 -0.34 -8.08
N ASN A 6 -20.20 -1.12 -9.13
CA ASN A 6 -21.19 -2.07 -9.63
C ASN A 6 -20.54 -3.43 -9.88
N ILE A 7 -21.01 -4.48 -9.20
CA ILE A 7 -20.47 -5.84 -9.29
C ILE A 7 -21.62 -6.84 -9.32
N GLU A 8 -21.58 -7.80 -10.22
CA GLU A 8 -22.59 -8.85 -10.37
C GLU A 8 -21.90 -10.18 -10.71
N ASN A 9 -22.32 -11.26 -10.03
CA ASN A 9 -21.81 -12.63 -10.20
C ASN A 9 -20.27 -12.75 -10.19
N CYS A 10 -19.59 -12.07 -9.26
CA CYS A 10 -18.12 -12.11 -9.16
C CYS A 10 -17.70 -12.78 -7.84
N TYR A 11 -17.05 -13.94 -7.90
CA TYR A 11 -16.54 -14.65 -6.72
C TYR A 11 -17.56 -14.86 -5.58
N GLY A 12 -18.83 -15.16 -5.93
CA GLY A 12 -19.91 -15.35 -4.97
C GLY A 12 -20.66 -14.07 -4.57
N ILE A 13 -20.21 -12.90 -5.03
CA ILE A 13 -21.02 -11.68 -4.97
C ILE A 13 -22.16 -11.83 -5.97
N GLY A 14 -23.39 -11.95 -5.47
CA GLY A 14 -24.58 -11.99 -6.32
C GLY A 14 -24.75 -10.66 -7.06
N LYS A 15 -24.93 -9.56 -6.32
CA LYS A 15 -25.15 -8.23 -6.88
C LYS A 15 -24.85 -7.14 -5.86
N ILE A 16 -24.03 -6.17 -6.25
CA ILE A 16 -23.76 -4.91 -5.58
C ILE A 16 -23.97 -3.83 -6.65
N LYS A 17 -24.95 -2.94 -6.46
CA LYS A 17 -25.23 -1.84 -7.39
C LYS A 17 -25.43 -0.54 -6.64
N ASP A 18 -25.19 0.55 -7.36
CA ASP A 18 -25.52 1.91 -6.93
C ASP A 18 -24.81 2.32 -5.63
N ILE A 19 -23.64 1.71 -5.34
CA ILE A 19 -22.78 2.16 -4.27
C ILE A 19 -21.95 3.33 -4.78
N SER A 20 -22.11 4.47 -4.10
CA SER A 20 -21.27 5.65 -4.25
C SER A 20 -20.63 5.99 -2.91
N LEU A 21 -19.29 6.14 -2.92
CA LEU A 21 -18.51 6.54 -1.76
C LEU A 21 -17.90 7.93 -2.03
N ASP A 22 -18.24 8.91 -1.19
CA ASP A 22 -17.67 10.25 -1.26
C ASP A 22 -16.45 10.39 -0.34
N PHE A 23 -15.34 10.79 -0.95
CA PHE A 23 -14.04 11.04 -0.33
C PHE A 23 -13.74 12.55 -0.18
N SER A 24 -14.74 13.42 -0.30
CA SER A 24 -14.58 14.87 -0.12
C SER A 24 -14.15 15.26 1.30
N GLN A 25 -14.70 14.59 2.32
CA GLN A 25 -14.41 14.85 3.72
C GLN A 25 -13.34 13.92 4.31
N ALA A 26 -13.23 12.68 3.81
CA ALA A 26 -12.28 11.69 4.29
C ALA A 26 -11.62 10.96 3.12
N LYS A 27 -10.30 10.71 3.20
CA LYS A 27 -9.54 10.01 2.14
C LYS A 27 -9.58 8.48 2.28
N SER A 28 -10.29 7.95 3.26
CA SER A 28 -10.34 6.52 3.60
C SER A 28 -11.76 6.09 3.93
N CYS A 29 -12.12 4.87 3.56
CA CYS A 29 -13.41 4.26 3.86
C CYS A 29 -13.22 2.85 4.42
N LEU A 30 -14.04 2.48 5.41
CA LEU A 30 -14.09 1.12 5.97
C LEU A 30 -15.31 0.39 5.42
N LEU A 31 -15.07 -0.64 4.61
CA LEU A 31 -16.11 -1.57 4.18
C LEU A 31 -16.18 -2.74 5.16
N TYR A 32 -17.27 -2.82 5.92
CA TYR A 32 -17.48 -3.85 6.93
C TYR A 32 -18.65 -4.78 6.57
N ALA A 33 -18.45 -6.08 6.78
CA ALA A 33 -19.47 -7.11 6.63
C ALA A 33 -19.09 -8.34 7.47
N GLN A 34 -20.01 -9.29 7.63
CA GLN A 34 -19.72 -10.59 8.26
C GLN A 34 -18.85 -11.48 7.36
N ASN A 35 -18.38 -12.61 7.89
CA ASN A 35 -17.61 -13.58 7.10
C ASN A 35 -18.49 -14.22 6.02
N GLY A 36 -17.91 -14.47 4.85
CA GLY A 36 -18.61 -15.07 3.71
C GLY A 36 -19.53 -14.14 2.91
N VAL A 37 -19.60 -12.84 3.22
CA VAL A 37 -20.49 -11.91 2.50
C VAL A 37 -19.88 -11.41 1.20
N PHE A 38 -18.88 -10.52 1.25
CA PHE A 38 -18.26 -9.99 0.04
C PHE A 38 -16.80 -9.57 0.18
N LYS A 39 -16.27 -9.37 1.40
CA LYS A 39 -14.96 -8.71 1.63
C LYS A 39 -13.81 -9.31 0.80
N THR A 40 -13.57 -10.61 0.95
CA THR A 40 -12.52 -11.31 0.20
C THR A 40 -12.84 -11.41 -1.30
N SER A 41 -14.11 -11.64 -1.64
CA SER A 41 -14.57 -11.71 -3.03
C SER A 41 -14.40 -10.40 -3.78
N PHE A 42 -14.59 -9.27 -3.09
CA PHE A 42 -14.41 -7.93 -3.62
C PHE A 42 -12.94 -7.64 -3.89
N ALA A 43 -12.06 -7.94 -2.94
CA ALA A 43 -10.61 -7.82 -3.14
C ALA A 43 -10.12 -8.66 -4.34
N LYS A 44 -10.58 -9.92 -4.47
CA LYS A 44 -10.28 -10.77 -5.64
C LYS A 44 -10.83 -10.18 -6.95
N SER A 45 -12.06 -9.67 -6.93
CA SER A 45 -12.67 -9.04 -8.11
C SER A 45 -11.91 -7.81 -8.57
N LEU A 46 -11.47 -6.94 -7.64
CA LEU A 46 -10.60 -5.81 -8.00
C LEU A 46 -9.25 -6.28 -8.54
N THR A 47 -8.64 -7.29 -7.93
CA THR A 47 -7.33 -7.82 -8.36
C THR A 47 -7.38 -8.32 -9.79
N ASP A 48 -8.44 -9.04 -10.17
CA ASP A 48 -8.62 -9.47 -11.55
C ASP A 48 -8.86 -8.31 -12.50
N LEU A 49 -9.73 -7.38 -12.11
CA LEU A 49 -10.04 -6.19 -12.91
C LEU A 49 -8.77 -5.38 -13.24
N ILE A 50 -7.92 -5.09 -12.25
CA ILE A 50 -6.67 -4.35 -12.50
C ILE A 50 -5.64 -5.15 -13.31
N ASN A 51 -5.73 -6.48 -13.33
CA ASN A 51 -4.90 -7.34 -14.17
C ASN A 51 -5.52 -7.62 -15.54
N ASN A 52 -6.55 -6.86 -15.94
CA ASN A 52 -7.29 -7.02 -17.20
C ASN A 52 -7.89 -8.44 -17.36
N LYS A 53 -8.27 -9.07 -16.25
CA LYS A 53 -8.99 -10.35 -16.22
C LYS A 53 -10.43 -10.10 -15.79
N MET A 54 -11.38 -10.75 -16.46
CA MET A 54 -12.77 -10.68 -16.06
C MET A 54 -13.01 -11.58 -14.83
N PRO A 55 -13.45 -11.04 -13.69
CA PRO A 55 -13.83 -11.87 -12.53
C PRO A 55 -14.99 -12.79 -12.92
N LYS A 56 -15.07 -13.97 -12.30
CA LYS A 56 -16.13 -14.95 -12.57
C LYS A 56 -16.68 -15.60 -11.31
N ASP A 57 -17.89 -16.13 -11.41
CA ASP A 57 -18.46 -16.99 -10.38
C ASP A 57 -17.88 -18.41 -10.52
N ASN A 58 -17.24 -18.91 -9.45
CA ASN A 58 -16.64 -20.24 -9.45
C ASN A 58 -17.68 -21.36 -9.25
N PHE A 59 -18.81 -21.08 -8.59
CA PHE A 59 -19.88 -22.05 -8.37
C PHE A 59 -20.81 -22.12 -9.57
N TYR A 60 -21.10 -20.98 -10.19
CA TYR A 60 -22.00 -20.87 -11.33
C TYR A 60 -21.32 -20.23 -12.55
N PRO A 61 -20.40 -20.96 -13.23
CA PRO A 61 -19.55 -20.39 -14.29
C PRO A 61 -20.32 -19.96 -15.55
N LYS A 62 -21.60 -20.35 -15.67
CA LYS A 62 -22.47 -19.92 -16.77
C LYS A 62 -23.14 -18.56 -16.53
N ARG A 63 -23.05 -17.99 -15.32
CA ARG A 63 -23.60 -16.66 -15.04
C ARG A 63 -22.70 -15.61 -15.67
N GLU A 64 -23.31 -14.62 -16.30
CA GLU A 64 -22.57 -13.46 -16.77
C GLU A 64 -22.12 -12.63 -15.57
N SER A 65 -20.81 -12.45 -15.48
CA SER A 65 -20.17 -11.60 -14.49
C SER A 65 -20.08 -10.18 -15.02
N LYS A 66 -20.29 -9.21 -14.14
CA LYS A 66 -20.17 -7.79 -14.46
C LYS A 66 -19.39 -7.10 -13.35
N ILE A 67 -18.43 -6.27 -13.74
CA ILE A 67 -17.71 -5.41 -12.81
C ILE A 67 -17.45 -4.06 -13.48
N GLU A 68 -17.89 -2.99 -12.83
CA GLU A 68 -17.67 -1.61 -13.25
C GLU A 68 -17.33 -0.82 -11.99
N ILE A 69 -16.12 -0.28 -11.94
CA ILE A 69 -15.66 0.58 -10.85
C ILE A 69 -15.08 1.84 -11.47
N GLU A 70 -15.58 2.99 -11.03
CA GLU A 70 -15.19 4.29 -11.55
C GLU A 70 -14.82 5.22 -10.41
N PHE A 71 -13.70 5.91 -10.56
CA PHE A 71 -13.30 6.99 -9.66
C PHE A 71 -13.37 8.33 -10.40
N ASN A 72 -14.20 9.25 -9.91
CA ASN A 72 -14.49 10.53 -10.56
C ASN A 72 -14.85 10.36 -12.05
N SER A 73 -15.69 9.38 -12.38
CA SER A 73 -16.11 9.04 -13.76
C SER A 73 -14.98 8.51 -14.67
N HIS A 74 -13.85 8.11 -14.11
CA HIS A 74 -12.76 7.45 -14.83
C HIS A 74 -12.66 6.00 -14.37
N GLY A 75 -12.46 5.08 -15.32
CA GLY A 75 -12.23 3.67 -15.00
C GLY A 75 -10.96 3.45 -14.17
N ILE A 76 -10.94 2.35 -13.42
CA ILE A 76 -9.75 1.94 -12.67
C ILE A 76 -8.85 1.01 -13.49
N SER A 77 -7.55 1.07 -13.24
CA SER A 77 -6.51 0.33 -13.93
C SER A 77 -5.36 0.01 -12.97
N LYS A 78 -4.41 -0.81 -13.43
CA LYS A 78 -3.24 -1.19 -12.62
C LYS A 78 -2.35 0.01 -12.26
N GLU A 79 -2.39 1.07 -13.05
CA GLU A 79 -1.58 2.26 -12.86
C GLU A 79 -2.11 3.17 -11.75
N ASN A 80 -3.41 3.11 -11.46
CA ASN A 80 -4.08 3.99 -10.50
C ASN A 80 -4.67 3.26 -9.27
N VAL A 81 -4.72 1.93 -9.26
CA VAL A 81 -5.22 1.11 -8.15
C VAL A 81 -4.24 0.00 -7.79
N ALA A 82 -4.04 -0.20 -6.48
CA ALA A 82 -3.34 -1.33 -5.90
C ALA A 82 -4.26 -2.06 -4.90
N VAL A 83 -4.15 -3.39 -4.85
CA VAL A 83 -4.90 -4.25 -3.94
C VAL A 83 -3.89 -5.06 -3.13
N PHE A 84 -4.03 -5.05 -1.80
CA PHE A 84 -3.16 -5.79 -0.90
C PHE A 84 -3.97 -6.91 -0.24
N HIS A 85 -3.51 -8.16 -0.35
CA HIS A 85 -4.14 -9.27 0.36
C HIS A 85 -3.42 -9.54 1.68
N SER A 86 -4.18 -9.93 2.70
CA SER A 86 -3.62 -10.27 4.03
C SER A 86 -2.70 -11.49 4.03
N TYR A 87 -2.62 -12.21 2.91
CA TYR A 87 -1.82 -13.42 2.74
C TYR A 87 -0.65 -13.23 1.78
N ASP A 88 -0.46 -12.03 1.23
CA ASP A 88 0.68 -11.73 0.37
C ASP A 88 1.93 -11.61 1.26
N GLU A 89 2.77 -12.66 1.27
CA GLU A 89 4.00 -12.73 2.08
C GLU A 89 5.00 -11.60 1.79
N GLU A 90 4.87 -10.93 0.63
CA GLU A 90 5.69 -9.77 0.24
C GLU A 90 5.41 -8.50 1.07
N PHE A 91 4.31 -8.48 1.85
CA PHE A 91 3.90 -7.37 2.69
C PHE A 91 3.91 -7.77 4.18
N SER A 92 5.05 -8.24 4.66
CA SER A 92 5.33 -8.31 6.09
C SER A 92 5.35 -6.89 6.70
N SER A 93 4.56 -6.70 7.75
CA SER A 93 4.49 -5.45 8.53
C SER A 93 5.71 -5.20 9.41
N GLU A 94 6.73 -6.06 9.36
CA GLU A 94 7.82 -6.06 10.33
C GLU A 94 9.03 -5.23 9.87
N ASP A 95 9.25 -5.06 8.55
CA ASP A 95 10.45 -4.40 8.05
C ASP A 95 10.17 -3.27 7.04
N SER A 96 10.25 -2.04 7.55
CA SER A 96 10.49 -0.79 6.80
C SER A 96 9.34 -0.18 5.98
N VAL A 97 9.38 1.15 5.86
CA VAL A 97 8.47 2.04 5.10
C VAL A 97 8.35 1.66 3.60
N THR A 98 9.20 0.74 3.14
CA THR A 98 9.32 0.25 1.76
C THR A 98 8.17 -0.67 1.34
N THR A 99 7.47 -1.27 2.31
CA THR A 99 6.25 -2.06 2.10
C THR A 99 5.11 -1.21 1.49
N PHE A 100 5.19 0.12 1.51
CA PHE A 100 4.19 0.98 0.88
C PHE A 100 4.45 1.29 -0.61
N MET A 101 5.59 0.85 -1.16
CA MET A 101 5.98 1.19 -2.54
C MET A 101 5.42 0.16 -3.52
N ALA A 102 4.32 0.51 -4.18
CA ALA A 102 3.58 -0.36 -5.12
C ALA A 102 4.36 -0.81 -6.38
N LYS A 103 5.59 -0.32 -6.61
CA LYS A 103 6.45 -0.71 -7.75
C LYS A 103 7.76 -1.32 -7.25
N SER A 104 7.99 -2.59 -7.61
CA SER A 104 9.20 -3.37 -7.25
C SER A 104 10.50 -2.66 -7.64
N ASP A 105 10.56 -2.06 -8.82
CA ASP A 105 11.76 -1.33 -9.29
C ASP A 105 12.09 -0.11 -8.42
N LEU A 106 11.05 0.56 -7.91
CA LEU A 106 11.21 1.74 -7.07
C LEU A 106 11.61 1.36 -5.65
N LYS A 107 11.07 0.25 -5.13
CA LYS A 107 11.51 -0.38 -3.88
C LYS A 107 12.98 -0.76 -3.97
N GLN A 108 13.38 -1.49 -5.00
CA GLN A 108 14.77 -1.91 -5.18
C GLN A 108 15.73 -0.71 -5.25
N ARG A 109 15.36 0.36 -5.97
CA ARG A 109 16.17 1.59 -6.01
C ARG A 109 16.28 2.24 -4.63
N TYR A 110 15.19 2.31 -3.88
CA TYR A 110 15.18 2.86 -2.53
C TYR A 110 16.07 2.04 -1.59
N ASP A 111 15.92 0.72 -1.59
CA ASP A 111 16.69 -0.20 -0.75
C ASP A 111 18.19 -0.11 -1.05
N ASN A 112 18.56 -0.01 -2.33
CA ASN A 112 19.95 0.19 -2.74
C ASN A 112 20.51 1.52 -2.21
N ILE A 113 19.77 2.62 -2.36
CA ILE A 113 20.20 3.94 -1.87
C ILE A 113 20.33 3.91 -0.34
N LEU A 114 19.38 3.29 0.36
CA LEU A 114 19.42 3.19 1.82
C LEU A 114 20.62 2.37 2.29
N SER A 115 20.90 1.24 1.62
CA SER A 115 22.05 0.39 1.91
C SER A 115 23.38 1.14 1.69
N GLU A 116 23.49 1.90 0.59
CA GLU A 116 24.66 2.75 0.34
C GLU A 116 24.81 3.84 1.41
N LEU A 117 23.72 4.52 1.79
CA LEU A 117 23.75 5.54 2.84
C LEU A 117 24.17 4.96 4.20
N GLU A 118 23.70 3.77 4.55
CA GLU A 118 24.10 3.11 5.80
C GLU A 118 25.57 2.70 5.78
N LYS A 119 26.07 2.22 4.63
CA LYS A 119 27.48 1.88 4.45
C LYS A 119 28.37 3.10 4.58
N GLU A 120 28.07 4.18 3.87
CA GLU A 120 28.82 5.44 3.93
C GLU A 120 28.77 6.04 5.34
N LYS A 121 27.61 6.00 6.00
CA LYS A 121 27.46 6.41 7.40
C LYS A 121 28.36 5.58 8.32
N LYS A 122 28.45 4.27 8.12
CA LYS A 122 29.31 3.40 8.94
C LYS A 122 30.79 3.75 8.75
N VAL A 123 31.23 3.92 7.50
CA VAL A 123 32.60 4.35 7.17
C VAL A 123 32.93 5.70 7.82
N LEU A 124 32.02 6.67 7.72
CA LEU A 124 32.16 7.97 8.37
C LEU A 124 32.31 7.81 9.90
N LEU A 125 31.44 7.02 10.53
CA LEU A 125 31.50 6.77 11.97
C LEU A 125 32.80 6.07 12.40
N GLU A 126 33.29 5.12 11.61
CA GLU A 126 34.58 4.46 11.85
C GLU A 126 35.74 5.46 11.74
N SER A 127 35.78 6.30 10.70
CA SER A 127 36.81 7.33 10.57
C SER A 127 36.80 8.38 11.70
N LEU A 128 35.62 8.68 12.25
CA LEU A 128 35.46 9.60 13.39
C LEU A 128 35.93 8.97 14.71
N LYS A 129 35.81 7.64 14.87
CA LYS A 129 36.34 6.93 16.06
C LYS A 129 37.84 7.10 16.19
N ASP A 130 38.56 7.04 15.07
CA ASP A 130 40.03 7.13 15.05
C ASP A 130 40.52 8.54 15.39
N ILE A 131 39.71 9.58 15.15
CA ILE A 131 40.03 10.98 15.41
C ILE A 131 39.58 11.43 16.80
N ALA A 132 38.43 10.92 17.26
CA ALA A 132 37.76 11.37 18.47
C ALA A 132 37.89 10.36 19.63
N SER A 133 39.12 9.96 19.94
CA SER A 133 39.48 9.06 21.05
C SER A 133 39.09 9.67 22.41
N GLY A 134 37.83 9.53 22.80
CA GLY A 134 37.27 10.07 24.06
C GLY A 134 35.94 10.81 23.93
N PHE A 135 35.37 10.94 22.72
CA PHE A 135 34.10 11.61 22.49
C PHE A 135 32.99 10.60 22.13
N ASP A 136 31.85 10.65 22.83
CA ASP A 136 30.69 9.79 22.55
C ASP A 136 29.83 10.40 21.42
N TYR A 137 30.36 10.30 20.18
CA TYR A 137 29.72 10.82 18.97
C TYR A 137 28.34 10.19 18.70
N GLU A 138 28.09 8.97 19.16
CA GLU A 138 26.76 8.33 19.04
C GLU A 138 25.70 9.08 19.83
N LYS A 139 26.05 9.58 21.02
CA LYS A 139 25.16 10.36 21.89
C LYS A 139 24.86 11.73 21.30
N GLU A 140 25.84 12.42 20.73
CA GLU A 140 25.61 13.71 20.05
C GLU A 140 24.77 13.56 18.78
N ILE A 141 25.04 12.55 17.95
CA ILE A 141 24.23 12.30 16.73
C ILE A 141 22.78 11.97 17.11
N LYS A 142 22.54 11.20 18.18
CA LYS A 142 21.19 10.97 18.71
C LYS A 142 20.53 12.27 19.18
N THR A 143 21.29 13.17 19.79
CA THR A 143 20.79 14.47 20.27
C THR A 143 20.38 15.37 19.10
N ILE A 144 21.22 15.49 18.06
CA ILE A 144 20.94 16.25 16.83
C ILE A 144 19.72 15.70 16.10
N LYS A 145 19.56 14.37 16.02
CA LYS A 145 18.38 13.74 15.41
C LYS A 145 17.09 14.09 16.16
N ASN A 146 17.12 14.06 17.49
CA ASN A 146 15.95 14.39 18.31
C ASN A 146 15.55 15.87 18.21
N GLU A 147 16.50 16.79 18.02
CA GLU A 147 16.20 18.20 17.79
C GLU A 147 15.56 18.46 16.42
N LYS A 148 16.04 17.79 15.35
CA LYS A 148 15.45 17.93 14.01
C LYS A 148 14.03 17.32 13.91
N ILE A 149 13.75 16.22 14.61
CA ILE A 149 12.40 15.61 14.64
C ILE A 149 11.38 16.58 15.28
N LYS A 150 11.77 17.33 16.31
CA LYS A 150 10.91 18.37 16.91
C LYS A 150 10.59 19.53 15.97
N ILE A 151 11.48 19.84 15.03
CA ILE A 151 11.27 20.90 14.03
C ILE A 151 10.37 20.40 12.89
N PHE A 152 10.47 19.12 12.52
CA PHE A 152 9.69 18.53 11.43
C PHE A 152 8.23 18.22 11.82
N MET A 153 7.95 17.93 13.09
CA MET A 153 6.58 17.72 13.62
C MET A 153 5.81 19.02 13.94
N LYS A 154 6.34 20.18 13.53
CA LYS A 154 5.72 21.50 13.75
C LYS A 154 4.97 22.06 12.51
N PHE A 155 4.81 21.25 11.47
CA PHE A 155 3.97 21.51 10.30
C PHE A 155 2.93 20.40 10.17
#